data_AF-A0A1M7MTP5-F1
#
_entry.id   AF-A0A1M7MTP5-F1
#
_cell.length_a   1.000
_cell.length_b   1.000
_cell.length_c   1.000
_cell.angle_alpha   90.00
_cell.angle_beta   90.00
_cell.angle_gamma   90.00
#
_symmetry.space_group_name_H-M   'P 1'
#
loop_
_entity.id
_entity.type
_entity.pdbx_description
1 polymer ?
#
loop_
_entity_poly.entity_id
_entity_poly.type
_entity_poly.pdbx_seq_one_letter_code
_entity_poly.pdbx_strand_id
1 'polypeptide(L)' 'MYKNKIVLFTVIFLLTVFNGYSQCAMCKAVVENGDISMAEGVNNGITYLMIFPYLLIGVLFYTLYRYKKKAKN' A
#
# COMPACT_ATOMS: atom_id res chain seq x y z
N MET A 1 -28.06 7.86 -7.62
CA MET A 1 -27.37 6.94 -8.58
C MET A 1 -25.86 6.85 -8.39
N TYR A 2 -25.11 7.95 -8.20
CA TYR A 2 -23.64 7.89 -8.06
C TYR A 2 -23.13 7.14 -6.83
N LYS A 3 -23.83 7.21 -5.69
CA LYS A 3 -23.43 6.54 -4.43
C LYS A 3 -23.31 5.01 -4.57
N ASN A 4 -24.23 4.37 -5.31
CA ASN A 4 -24.17 2.92 -5.55
C ASN A 4 -23.01 2.55 -6.49
N LYS A 5 -22.68 3.41 -7.46
CA LYS A 5 -21.51 3.21 -8.34
C LYS A 5 -20.20 3.35 -7.58
N ILE A 6 -20.11 4.29 -6.64
CA ILE A 6 -18.93 4.46 -5.78
C ILE A 6 -18.75 3.25 -4.87
N VAL A 7 -19.83 2.77 -4.22
CA VAL A 7 -19.75 1.56 -3.38
C VAL A 7 -19.34 0.33 -4.20
N LEU A 8 -19.90 0.16 -5.40
CA LEU A 8 -19.52 -0.93 -6.30
C LEU A 8 -18.05 -0.84 -6.72
N PHE A 9 -17.58 0.35 -7.07
CA PHE A 9 -16.17 0.59 -7.42
C PHE A 9 -15.24 0.28 -6.26
N THR A 10 -15.56 0.72 -5.04
CA THR A 10 -14.78 0.44 -3.84
C THR A 10 -14.73 -1.06 -3.53
N VAL A 11 -15.85 -1.78 -3.69
CA VAL A 11 -15.88 -3.24 -3.50
C VAL A 11 -15.01 -3.95 -4.53
N ILE A 12 -15.11 -3.58 -5.82
CA ILE A 12 -14.30 -4.16 -6.89
C ILE A 12 -12.80 -3.88 -6.65
N PHE A 13 -12.46 -2.65 -6.26
CA PHE A 13 -11.09 -2.26 -5.93
C PHE A 13 -10.54 -3.06 -4.73
N LEU A 14 -11.33 -3.28 -3.69
CA LEU A 14 -10.89 -4.07 -2.54
C LEU A 14 -10.65 -5.54 -2.93
N LEU A 15 -11.48 -6.12 -3.79
CA LEU A 15 -11.33 -7.49 -4.27
C LEU A 15 -10.07 -7.69 -5.13
N THR A 16 -9.60 -6.66 -5.83
CA THR A 16 -8.36 -6.73 -6.62
C THR A 16 -7.09 -6.54 -5.77
N VAL A 17 -7.18 -5.87 -4.61
CA VAL A 17 -6.04 -5.67 -3.70
C VAL A 17 -5.61 -6.98 -3.01
N PHE A 18 -6.53 -7.93 -2.76
CA PHE A 18 -6.20 -9.21 -2.12
C PHE A 18 -5.42 -10.17 -3.02
N ASN A 19 -5.49 -10.01 -4.35
CA ASN A 19 -4.63 -10.72 -5.30
C ASN A 19 -3.30 -9.98 -5.48
N GLY A 20 -2.68 -9.62 -4.35
CA GLY A 20 -1.29 -9.24 -4.28
C GLY A 20 -0.42 -10.46 -4.50
N TYR A 21 -0.46 -11.05 -5.70
CA TYR A 21 0.78 -11.55 -6.25
C TYR A 21 1.68 -10.32 -6.24
N SER A 22 2.64 -10.27 -5.31
CA SER A 22 3.80 -9.40 -5.43
C SER A 22 4.13 -9.38 -6.92
N GLN A 23 4.27 -8.20 -7.55
CA GLN A 23 4.60 -8.05 -8.97
C GLN A 23 6.03 -8.59 -9.24
N CYS A 24 6.25 -9.84 -8.89
CA CYS A 24 7.45 -10.63 -8.85
C CYS A 24 7.38 -11.62 -10.01
N ALA A 25 7.25 -11.08 -11.21
CA ALA A 25 7.64 -11.78 -12.43
C ALA A 25 8.91 -11.18 -13.06
N MET A 26 9.50 -10.13 -12.44
CA MET A 26 10.84 -9.65 -12.77
C MET A 26 11.84 -9.81 -11.62
N CYS A 27 11.48 -9.44 -10.39
CA CYS A 27 12.42 -9.51 -9.25
C CYS A 27 12.83 -10.96 -8.91
N LYS A 28 11.94 -11.94 -9.11
CA LYS A 28 12.24 -13.36 -8.82
C LYS A 28 13.34 -13.92 -9.72
N ALA A 29 13.32 -13.59 -11.01
CA ALA A 29 14.33 -14.05 -11.96
C ALA A 29 15.72 -13.43 -11.70
N VAL A 30 15.77 -12.17 -11.25
CA VAL A 30 17.02 -11.50 -10.90
C VAL A 30 17.57 -12.01 -9.57
N VAL A 31 16.72 -12.16 -8.55
CA VAL A 31 17.13 -12.65 -7.22
C VAL A 31 17.54 -14.13 -7.24
N GLU A 32 16.83 -14.99 -7.97
CA GLU A 32 17.18 -16.43 -8.05
C GLU A 32 18.52 -16.69 -8.76
N ASN A 33 18.95 -15.78 -9.64
CA ASN A 33 20.26 -15.84 -10.30
C ASN A 33 21.34 -14.98 -9.61
N GLY A 34 20.97 -14.28 -8.52
CA GLY A 34 21.85 -13.38 -7.79
C GLY A 34 22.53 -14.00 -6.59
N ASP A 35 23.42 -13.24 -5.98
CA ASP A 35 24.09 -13.60 -4.74
C ASP A 35 23.25 -13.25 -3.50
N ILE A 36 23.65 -13.80 -2.35
CA ILE A 36 22.96 -13.63 -1.06
C ILE A 36 22.81 -12.13 -0.71
N SER A 37 23.82 -11.32 -1.04
CA SER A 37 23.81 -9.88 -0.75
C SER A 37 22.70 -9.14 -1.50
N MET A 38 22.42 -9.53 -2.75
CA MET A 38 21.34 -8.94 -3.54
C MET A 38 19.96 -9.35 -3.01
N ALA A 39 19.80 -10.60 -2.57
CA ALA A 39 18.56 -11.07 -1.94
C ALA A 39 18.25 -10.28 -0.65
N GLU A 40 19.25 -10.04 0.20
CA GLU A 40 19.11 -9.22 1.40
C GLU A 40 18.76 -7.77 1.07
N GLY A 41 19.41 -7.18 0.07
CA GLY A 41 19.11 -5.83 -0.41
C GLY A 41 17.65 -5.67 -0.86
N VAL A 42 17.10 -6.65 -1.58
CA VAL A 42 15.70 -6.65 -2.01
C VAL A 42 14.76 -6.77 -0.80
N ASN A 43 15.04 -7.67 0.16
CA ASN A 43 14.21 -7.82 1.36
C ASN A 43 14.14 -6.51 2.17
N ASN A 44 15.30 -5.85 2.36
CA ASN A 44 15.37 -4.56 3.03
C ASN A 44 14.61 -3.47 2.26
N GLY A 45 14.68 -3.48 0.93
CA GLY A 45 13.92 -2.57 0.07
C GLY A 45 12.40 -2.74 0.20
N ILE A 46 11.91 -3.98 0.27
CA ILE A 46 10.48 -4.27 0.47
C ILE A 46 10.02 -3.71 1.82
N THR A 47 10.76 -3.98 2.91
CA THR A 47 10.43 -3.44 4.23
C THR A 47 10.45 -1.91 4.26
N TYR A 48 11.45 -1.30 3.61
CA TYR A 48 11.54 0.16 3.49
C TYR A 48 10.34 0.76 2.76
N LEU A 49 9.91 0.18 1.63
CA LEU A 49 8.77 0.69 0.87
C LEU A 49 7.43 0.47 1.60
N MET A 50 7.33 -0.63 2.37
CA MET A 50 6.12 -0.96 3.13
C MET A 50 5.83 0.04 4.28
N ILE A 51 6.84 0.75 4.79
CA ILE A 51 6.62 1.74 5.86
C ILE A 51 5.81 2.96 5.39
N PHE A 52 5.96 3.35 4.13
CA PHE A 52 5.34 4.56 3.58
C PHE A 52 3.81 4.54 3.63
N PRO A 53 3.13 3.47 3.17
CA PRO A 53 1.68 3.34 3.31
C PRO A 53 1.18 3.58 4.75
N TYR A 54 1.85 3.04 5.75
CA TYR A 54 1.45 3.21 7.15
C TYR A 54 1.61 4.65 7.64
N LEU A 55 2.71 5.30 7.28
CA LEU A 55 2.95 6.71 7.59
C LEU A 55 1.90 7.61 6.94
N LEU A 56 1.59 7.38 5.66
CA LEU A 56 0.59 8.14 4.92
C LEU A 56 -0.80 8.01 5.57
N ILE A 57 -1.19 6.79 5.97
CA ILE A 57 -2.45 6.55 6.67
C ILE A 57 -2.47 7.28 8.03
N GLY A 58 -1.37 7.24 8.79
CA GLY A 58 -1.25 7.96 10.07
C GLY A 58 -1.41 9.47 9.90
N VAL A 59 -0.75 10.07 8.92
CA VAL A 59 -0.87 11.49 8.59
C VAL A 59 -2.29 11.84 8.14
N LEU A 60 -2.91 11.01 7.30
CA LEU A 60 -4.29 11.19 6.86
C LEU A 60 -5.25 11.21 8.06
N PHE A 61 -5.16 10.26 8.98
CA PHE A 61 -6.02 10.25 10.17
C PHE A 61 -5.76 11.44 11.08
N TYR A 62 -4.50 11.82 11.28
CA TYR A 62 -4.16 13.01 12.09
C TYR A 62 -4.76 14.29 11.51
N THR A 63 -4.62 14.50 10.20
CA THR A 63 -5.17 15.68 9.51
C THR A 63 -6.70 15.71 9.56
N LEU A 64 -7.37 14.58 9.35
CA LEU A 64 -8.83 14.46 9.48
C LEU A 64 -9.31 14.73 10.91
N TYR A 65 -8.63 14.20 11.92
CA TYR A 65 -8.95 14.48 13.32
C TYR A 65 -8.83 15.97 13.64
N ARG A 66 -7.72 16.61 13.23
CA ARG A 66 -7.49 18.05 13.43
C ARG A 66 -8.54 18.90 12.71
N TYR A 67 -8.91 18.53 11.49
CA TYR A 67 -9.96 19.19 10.72
C TYR A 67 -11.31 19.12 11.44
N LYS A 68 -11.75 17.92 11.86
CA LYS A 68 -13.02 17.76 12.58
C LYS A 68 -13.04 18.47 13.93
N LYS A 69 -11.92 18.51 14.64
CA LYS A 69 -11.80 19.25 15.90
C LYS A 69 -11.92 20.77 15.68
N LYS A 70 -11.32 21.31 14.62
CA LYS A 70 -11.47 22.73 14.25
C LYS A 70 -12.88 23.09 13.79
N ALA A 71 -13.56 22.19 13.06
CA ALA A 71 -14.91 22.44 12.57
C ALA A 71 -16.00 22.32 13.65
N LYS A 72 -15.69 21.72 14.80
CA LYS A 72 -16.61 21.59 15.96
C LYS A 72 -16.47 22.73 16.97
N ASN A 73 -15.42 23.53 16.86
CA ASN A 73 -15.18 24.75 17.64
C ASN A 73 -15.54 25.97 16.79
#